data_AF-A0A5J4RWK5-F1
#
_entry.id   AF-A0A5J4RWK5-F1
#
_cell.length_a   1.000
_cell.length_b   1.000
_cell.length_c   1.000
_cell.angle_alpha   90.00
_cell.angle_beta   90.00
_cell.angle_gamma   90.00
#
_symmetry.space_group_name_H-M   'P 1'
#
loop_
_entity.id
_entity.type
_entity.pdbx_description
1 polymer ?
#
loop_
_entity_poly.entity_id
_entity_poly.type
_entity_poly.pdbx_seq_one_letter_code
_entity_poly.pdbx_strand_id
1 'polypeptide(L)'
;MDKIEYKGYYGSVEYSKENNCLLGKVLGMSKDVITYEGQTMEELQNDFEAGIDSYLEGCRELGIKPRKSLRLAARRGSPSSLQPSLQRRGGGKEGS
;
A
#
# COMPACT_ATOMS: atom_id res chain seq x y z
N MET A 1 -14.27 7.05 -13.90
CA MET A 1 -13.35 7.56 -12.86
C MET A 1 -12.04 6.84 -13.04
N ASP A 2 -11.16 7.49 -13.78
CA ASP A 2 -9.81 7.02 -14.04
C ASP A 2 -8.98 7.13 -12.76
N LYS A 3 -7.97 6.25 -12.66
CA LYS A 3 -7.14 6.13 -11.48
C LYS A 3 -5.69 6.00 -11.92
N ILE A 4 -4.82 6.61 -11.13
CA ILE A 4 -3.37 6.47 -11.29
C ILE A 4 -2.80 5.72 -10.10
N GLU A 5 -1.73 4.96 -10.32
CA GLU A 5 -1.06 4.21 -9.27
C GLU A 5 0.44 4.45 -9.30
N TYR A 6 1.04 4.55 -8.10
CA TYR A 6 2.48 4.68 -7.95
C TYR A 6 2.93 4.18 -6.58
N LYS A 7 3.96 3.33 -6.52
CA LYS A 7 4.50 2.73 -5.28
C LYS A 7 3.45 2.07 -4.36
N GLY A 8 2.32 1.62 -4.94
CA GLY A 8 1.18 1.03 -4.25
C GLY A 8 0.20 2.04 -3.62
N TYR A 9 0.33 3.32 -3.95
CA TYR A 9 -0.66 4.36 -3.70
C TYR A 9 -1.56 4.51 -4.91
N TYR A 10 -2.81 4.89 -4.66
CA TYR A 10 -3.81 5.09 -5.71
C TYR A 10 -4.32 6.51 -5.64
N GLY A 11 -4.46 7.15 -6.80
CA GLY A 11 -4.96 8.51 -6.95
C GLY A 11 -6.25 8.54 -7.77
N SER A 12 -7.15 9.47 -7.46
CA SER A 12 -8.28 9.78 -8.34
C SER A 12 -7.89 10.77 -9.42
N VAL A 13 -8.53 10.70 -10.58
CA VAL A 13 -8.41 11.72 -11.63
C VAL A 13 -9.78 12.32 -11.89
N GLU A 14 -9.88 13.64 -11.76
CA GLU A 14 -11.08 14.42 -12.02
C GLU A 14 -10.75 15.64 -12.88
N TYR A 15 -11.62 16.00 -13.81
CA TYR A 15 -11.45 17.20 -14.62
C TYR A 15 -12.18 18.38 -13.98
N SER A 16 -11.47 19.48 -13.73
CA SER A 16 -12.04 20.73 -13.26
C SER A 16 -12.31 21.66 -14.43
N LYS A 17 -13.59 21.88 -14.72
CA LYS A 17 -14.02 22.83 -15.75
C LYS A 17 -13.75 24.28 -15.35
N GLU A 18 -13.73 24.58 -14.05
CA GLU A 18 -13.51 25.94 -13.54
C GLU A 18 -12.07 26.41 -13.77
N ASN A 19 -11.09 25.55 -13.47
CA ASN A 19 -9.67 25.85 -13.64
C ASN A 19 -9.10 25.33 -14.97
N ASN A 20 -9.91 24.61 -15.77
CA ASN A 20 -9.51 23.97 -17.01
C ASN A 20 -8.28 23.05 -16.86
N CYS A 21 -8.22 22.32 -15.74
CA CYS A 21 -7.12 21.43 -15.37
C CYS A 21 -7.64 20.09 -14.82
N LEU A 22 -6.78 19.09 -14.83
CA LEU A 22 -6.99 17.84 -14.13
C LEU A 22 -6.58 18.01 -12.67
N LEU A 23 -7.39 17.46 -11.78
CA LEU A 23 -7.17 17.44 -10.34
C LEU A 23 -7.24 16.01 -9.84
N GLY A 24 -6.49 15.72 -8.79
CA GLY A 24 -6.54 14.43 -8.15
C GLY A 24 -6.15 14.47 -6.69
N LYS A 25 -6.48 13.39 -5.99
CA LYS A 25 -6.09 13.17 -4.59
C LYS A 25 -5.76 11.72 -4.33
N VAL A 26 -4.82 11.51 -3.42
CA VAL A 26 -4.44 10.18 -2.97
C VAL A 26 -5.56 9.56 -2.16
N LEU A 27 -5.95 8.36 -2.54
CA LEU A 27 -7.04 7.61 -1.95
C LEU A 27 -6.52 6.69 -0.84
N GLY A 28 -7.34 6.52 0.20
CA GLY A 28 -7.05 5.59 1.30
C GLY A 28 -6.04 6.09 2.32
N MET A 29 -5.77 7.39 2.35
CA MET A 29 -5.09 8.07 3.46
C MET A 29 -6.13 8.69 4.39
N SER A 30 -6.00 8.46 5.70
CA SER A 30 -6.99 8.92 6.70
C SER A 30 -6.61 10.24 7.39
N LYS A 31 -5.33 10.62 7.35
CA LYS A 31 -4.79 11.81 8.04
C LYS A 31 -4.06 12.71 7.06
N ASP A 32 -3.29 12.10 6.17
CA ASP A 32 -2.56 12.79 5.13
C ASP A 32 -3.46 12.99 3.92
N VAL A 33 -3.54 14.22 3.42
CA VAL A 33 -4.25 14.54 2.19
C VAL A 33 -3.22 15.07 1.22
N ILE A 34 -2.89 14.25 0.23
CA ILE A 34 -2.00 14.63 -0.88
C ILE A 34 -2.91 14.88 -2.08
N THR A 35 -2.91 16.12 -2.54
CA THR A 35 -3.59 16.56 -3.76
C THR A 35 -2.55 16.91 -4.81
N TYR A 36 -2.90 16.74 -6.07
CA TYR A 36 -2.04 17.01 -7.21
C TYR A 36 -2.88 17.51 -8.38
N GLU A 37 -2.26 18.25 -9.28
CA GLU A 37 -2.92 18.88 -10.42
C GLU A 37 -2.04 18.90 -11.66
N GLY A 38 -2.65 19.05 -12.84
CA GLY A 38 -1.91 19.15 -14.09
C GLY A 38 -2.80 19.56 -15.26
N GLN A 39 -2.22 20.18 -16.28
CA GLN A 39 -2.96 20.52 -17.50
C GLN A 39 -3.11 19.30 -18.41
N THR A 40 -2.15 18.38 -18.31
CA THR A 40 -2.13 17.11 -19.04
C THR A 40 -2.09 15.92 -18.09
N MET A 41 -2.43 14.73 -18.60
CA MET A 41 -2.31 13.49 -17.83
C MET A 41 -0.87 13.21 -17.39
N GLU A 42 0.12 13.62 -18.18
CA GLU A 42 1.54 13.45 -17.87
C GLU A 42 1.98 14.35 -16.71
N GLU A 43 1.60 15.62 -16.73
CA GLU A 43 1.87 16.54 -15.63
C GLU A 43 1.19 16.10 -14.34
N LEU A 44 -0.08 15.68 -14.44
CA LEU A 44 -0.84 15.16 -13.30
C LEU A 44 -0.16 13.92 -12.70
N GLN A 45 0.34 13.00 -13.53
CA GLN A 45 1.07 11.82 -13.09
C GLN A 45 2.38 12.20 -12.41
N ASN A 46 3.16 13.10 -13.01
CA ASN A 46 4.43 13.54 -12.46
C ASN A 46 4.26 14.24 -11.09
N ASP A 47 3.24 15.09 -10.96
CA ASP A 47 2.92 15.78 -9.70
C ASP A 47 2.45 14.79 -8.62
N PHE A 48 1.65 13.79 -8.99
CA PHE A 48 1.28 12.69 -8.10
C PHE A 48 2.50 11.89 -7.62
N GLU A 49 3.41 11.52 -8.52
CA GLU A 49 4.62 10.76 -8.18
C GLU A 49 5.53 11.56 -7.23
N ALA A 50 5.73 12.85 -7.50
CA ALA A 50 6.50 13.76 -6.65
C ALA A 50 5.87 13.93 -5.26
N GLY A 51 4.54 14.05 -5.18
CA GLY A 51 3.80 14.12 -3.92
C GLY A 51 3.95 12.85 -3.07
N ILE A 52 3.89 11.67 -3.71
CA ILE A 52 4.12 10.39 -3.03
C ILE A 52 5.57 10.24 -2.57
N ASP A 53 6.56 10.60 -3.40
CA ASP A 53 7.97 10.51 -3.01
C ASP A 53 8.28 11.45 -1.83
N SER A 54 7.78 12.68 -1.87
CA SER A 54 7.91 13.64 -0.76
C SER A 54 7.28 13.12 0.54
N TYR A 55 6.10 12.49 0.45
CA TYR A 55 5.47 11.86 1.61
C TYR A 55 6.31 10.71 2.19
N LEU A 56 6.84 9.85 1.33
CA LEU A 56 7.68 8.73 1.75
C LEU A 56 9.00 9.20 2.36
N GLU A 57 9.60 10.24 1.81
CA GLU A 57 10.80 10.86 2.36
C GLU A 57 10.53 11.48 3.73
N GLY A 58 9.48 12.28 3.87
CA GLY A 58 9.09 12.84 5.17
C GLY A 58 8.80 11.75 6.22
N CYS A 59 8.20 10.62 5.81
CA CYS A 59 8.04 9.48 6.69
C CYS A 59 9.38 8.88 7.13
N ARG A 60 10.34 8.78 6.21
CA ARG A 60 11.71 8.27 6.49
C ARG A 60 12.44 9.17 7.47
N GLU A 61 12.39 10.49 7.27
CA GLU A 61 13.06 11.48 8.13
C GLU A 61 12.48 11.50 9.55
N LEU A 62 11.16 11.35 9.67
CA LEU A 62 10.48 11.26 10.97
C LEU A 62 10.59 9.87 11.62
N GLY A 63 11.15 8.88 10.92
CA GLY A 63 11.21 7.48 11.40
C GLY A 63 9.83 6.83 11.56
N ILE A 64 8.80 7.35 10.89
CA ILE A 64 7.44 6.81 10.95
C ILE A 64 7.19 5.87 9.78
N LYS A 65 6.36 4.84 10.01
CA LYS A 65 5.94 3.95 8.92
C LYS A 65 4.92 4.67 8.04
N PRO A 66 5.17 4.80 6.73
CA PRO A 66 4.22 5.44 5.83
C PRO A 66 2.92 4.66 5.80
N ARG A 67 1.79 5.36 5.93
CA ARG A 67 0.47 4.75 5.83
C ARG A 67 0.16 4.53 4.36
N LYS A 68 0.20 3.26 3.93
CA LYS A 68 -0.30 2.88 2.62
C LYS A 68 -1.80 2.68 2.68
N SER A 69 -2.49 3.05 1.61
CA SER A 69 -3.88 2.64 1.42
C SER A 69 -3.93 1.12 1.50
N LEU A 70 -4.94 0.63 2.22
CA LEU A 70 -5.12 -0.79 2.46
C LEU A 70 -5.39 -1.46 1.12
N ARG A 71 -4.33 -1.91 0.42
CA ARG A 71 -4.46 -3.02 -0.52
C ARG A 71 -5.00 -4.15 0.33
N LEU A 72 -6.27 -4.53 0.07
CA LEU A 72 -6.93 -5.68 0.65
C LEU A 72 -5.84 -6.73 0.89
N ALA A 73 -5.52 -6.99 2.15
CA ALA A 73 -4.38 -7.82 2.49
C ALA A 73 -4.58 -9.16 1.78
N ALA A 74 -3.93 -9.33 0.62
CA ALA A 74 -3.65 -10.64 0.08
C ALA A 74 -2.89 -11.28 1.22
N ARG A 75 -3.59 -12.18 1.92
CA ARG A 75 -3.08 -12.95 3.03
C ARG A 75 -1.82 -13.59 2.50
N ARG A 76 -0.66 -12.95 2.72
CA ARG A 76 0.62 -13.63 2.69
C ARG A 76 0.49 -14.60 3.85
N GLY A 77 0.05 -15.82 3.54
CA GLY A 77 0.15 -16.93 4.46
C GLY A 77 1.58 -16.91 4.98
N SER A 78 1.73 -16.60 6.26
CA SER A 78 2.96 -16.91 6.96
C SER A 78 3.18 -18.41 6.74
N PRO A 79 4.34 -18.83 6.22
CA PRO A 79 4.58 -20.25 6.01
C PRO A 79 4.46 -20.93 7.37
N SER A 80 3.66 -21.99 7.37
CA SER A 80 3.48 -22.98 8.41
C SER A 80 4.65 -23.01 9.39
N SER A 81 4.39 -22.60 10.63
CA SER A 81 5.20 -23.05 11.76
C SER A 81 5.17 -24.58 11.71
N LEU A 82 6.22 -25.18 11.14
CA LEU A 82 6.53 -26.58 11.34
C LEU A 82 6.52 -26.78 12.85
N GLN A 83 5.53 -27.52 13.34
CA GLN A 83 5.70 -28.25 14.59
C GLN A 83 6.26 -29.61 14.21
N PRO A 84 7.54 -29.92 14.49
CA PRO A 84 7.95 -31.30 14.57
C PRO A 84 7.30 -31.87 15.82
N SER A 85 6.16 -32.54 15.63
CA SER A 85 5.63 -33.48 16.60
C SER A 85 6.62 -34.64 16.69
N LEU A 86 7.53 -34.56 17.67
CA LEU A 86 8.43 -35.64 18.02
C LEU A 86 7.55 -36.80 18.55
N GLN A 87 7.31 -37.78 17.68
CA GLN A 87 6.70 -39.06 18.00
C GLN A 87 7.46 -39.70 19.17
N ARG A 88 6.91 -39.59 20.39
CA ARG A 88 7.36 -40.38 21.53
C ARG A 88 6.47 -41.61 21.68
N ARG A 89 7.15 -42.75 21.87
CA ARG A 89 6.70 -44.08 22.34
C ARG A 89 6.13 -45.01 21.27
N GLY A 90 7.05 -45.75 20.65
CA GLY A 90 6.84 -47.18 20.39
C GLY A 90 7.27 -47.99 21.62
N GLY A 91 6.62 -49.14 21.84
CA GLY A 91 7.16 -50.23 22.64
C GLY A 91 6.37 -50.68 23.86
N GLY A 92 5.08 -51.03 23.69
CA GLY A 92 4.44 -52.02 24.54
C GLY A 92 4.63 -53.40 23.92
N LYS A 93 5.39 -54.27 24.58
CA LYS A 93 5.29 -55.73 24.41
C LYS A 93 5.22 -56.36 25.79
N GLU A 94 4.00 -56.71 26.17
CA GLU A 94 3.71 -57.74 27.16
C GLU A 94 3.75 -59.11 26.48
N GLY A 95 4.09 -60.14 27.25
CA GLY A 95 3.77 -61.53 26.92
C GLY A 95 4.98 -62.45 26.81
N SER A 96 5.33 -63.05 27.94
CA SER A 96 5.76 -64.45 27.99
C SER A 96 5.22 -65.10 29.26
#